data_AF-A0A1H5XDI8-F1
#
_entry.id   AF-A0A1H5XDI8-F1
#
_cell.length_a   1.000
_cell.length_b   1.000
_cell.length_c   1.000
_cell.angle_alpha   90.00
_cell.angle_beta   90.00
_cell.angle_gamma   90.00
#
_symmetry.space_group_name_H-M   'P 1'
#
loop_
_entity.id
_entity.type
_entity.pdbx_description
1 polymer ?
#
loop_
_entity_poly.entity_id
_entity_poly.type
_entity_poly.pdbx_seq_one_letter_code
_entity_poly.pdbx_strand_id
1 'polypeptide(L)'
;MDETELKIALAILSAFSLTLVTFIKIQSDKIRDIKAKLSDKKYSTYHEILTILFDLINQTKGLKTVSEDEVLKRVMDVKRDLILYGNDKIIKKFFEWEDNQLKQGYRLWNWAELAAIARKDMGNRWTRISADDILRSLFNDKTEYIEFKNEFILRKKPK
;
A
#
# COMPACT_ATOMS: atom_id res chain seq x y z
N MET A 1 7.68 59.90 -6.77
CA MET A 1 7.83 58.95 -5.66
C MET A 1 9.11 59.31 -4.97
N ASP A 2 9.02 59.76 -3.72
CA ASP A 2 10.16 60.24 -2.95
C ASP A 2 11.07 59.07 -2.52
N GLU A 3 12.36 59.33 -2.30
CA GLU A 3 13.33 58.29 -1.90
C GLU A 3 12.89 57.60 -0.59
N THR A 4 12.24 58.36 0.29
CA THR A 4 11.65 57.88 1.55
C THR A 4 10.51 56.89 1.32
N GLU A 5 9.63 57.16 0.37
CA GLU A 5 8.49 56.29 0.03
C GLU A 5 8.97 54.95 -0.54
N LEU A 6 10.00 54.98 -1.40
CA LEU A 6 10.62 53.78 -1.95
C LEU A 6 11.23 52.89 -0.85
N LYS A 7 11.94 53.49 0.12
CA LYS A 7 12.54 52.77 1.26
C LYS A 7 11.49 52.11 2.14
N ILE A 8 10.38 52.80 2.43
CA ILE A 8 9.26 52.24 3.21
C ILE A 8 8.61 51.08 2.46
N ALA A 9 8.36 51.23 1.15
CA ALA A 9 7.77 50.17 0.34
C ALA A 9 8.66 48.91 0.30
N LEU A 10 9.98 49.08 0.15
CA LEU A 10 10.95 47.97 0.18
C LEU A 10 11.01 47.29 1.57
N ALA A 11 10.93 48.06 2.66
CA ALA A 11 10.89 47.53 4.01
C ALA A 11 9.63 46.68 4.25
N ILE A 12 8.46 47.17 3.79
CA ILE A 12 7.20 46.42 3.89
C ILE A 12 7.26 45.15 3.04
N LEU A 13 7.76 45.24 1.81
CA LEU A 13 7.86 44.10 0.89
C LEU A 13 8.81 43.03 1.43
N SER A 14 9.97 43.43 1.96
CA SER A 14 10.93 42.50 2.56
C SER A 14 10.37 41.83 3.81
N ALA A 15 9.74 42.58 4.72
CA ALA A 15 9.06 42.02 5.88
C ALA A 15 7.95 41.05 5.47
N PHE A 16 7.11 41.42 4.51
CA PHE A 16 6.04 40.57 4.01
C PHE A 16 6.56 39.27 3.40
N SER A 17 7.62 39.35 2.57
CA SER A 17 8.24 38.17 1.97
C SER A 17 8.78 37.19 3.02
N LEU A 18 9.43 37.67 4.07
CA LEU A 18 9.94 36.85 5.17
C LEU A 18 8.81 36.15 5.93
N THR A 19 7.71 36.87 6.21
CA THR A 19 6.55 36.27 6.87
C THR A 19 5.89 35.19 6.02
N LEU A 20 5.77 35.41 4.71
CA LEU A 20 5.19 34.43 3.81
C LEU A 20 6.06 33.17 3.69
N VAL A 21 7.38 33.34 3.56
CA VAL A 21 8.34 32.21 3.49
C VAL A 21 8.29 31.38 4.76
N THR A 22 8.29 32.01 5.94
CA THR A 22 8.23 31.28 7.22
C THR A 22 6.89 30.56 7.39
N PHE A 23 5.77 31.19 7.01
CA PHE A 23 4.46 30.55 7.03
C PHE A 23 4.40 29.32 6.12
N ILE A 24 4.86 29.44 4.86
CA ILE A 24 4.91 28.32 3.91
C ILE A 24 5.80 27.20 4.46
N LYS A 25 6.96 27.53 5.02
CA LYS A 25 7.88 26.55 5.60
C LYS A 25 7.23 25.78 6.75
N ILE A 26 6.59 26.47 7.69
CA ILE A 26 5.91 25.84 8.83
C ILE A 26 4.81 24.88 8.35
N GLN A 27 4.02 25.28 7.35
CA GLN A 27 2.98 24.41 6.79
C GLN A 27 3.58 23.21 6.03
N SER A 28 4.64 23.43 5.27
CA SER A 28 5.36 22.38 4.56
C SER A 28 5.94 21.35 5.53
N ASP A 29 6.55 21.80 6.63
CA ASP A 29 7.11 20.96 7.68
C ASP A 29 6.02 20.12 8.35
N LYS A 30 4.88 20.74 8.73
CA LYS A 30 3.72 20.01 9.29
C LYS A 30 3.20 18.93 8.35
N ILE A 31 3.03 19.26 7.07
CA ILE A 31 2.56 18.31 6.05
C ILE A 31 3.58 17.18 5.86
N ARG A 32 4.88 17.51 5.84
CA ARG A 32 5.96 16.52 5.72
C ARG A 32 5.92 15.55 6.89
N ASP A 33 5.80 16.04 8.12
CA ASP A 33 5.79 15.21 9.32
C ASP A 33 4.56 14.29 9.37
N ILE A 34 3.38 14.80 8.99
CA ILE A 34 2.17 13.98 8.87
C ILE A 34 2.35 12.90 7.80
N LYS A 35 2.90 13.27 6.62
CA LYS A 35 3.17 12.32 5.54
C LYS A 35 4.20 11.27 5.93
N ALA A 36 5.24 11.64 6.66
CA ALA A 36 6.25 10.72 7.15
C ALA A 36 5.63 9.68 8.10
N LYS A 37 4.90 10.15 9.13
CA LYS A 37 4.20 9.25 10.07
C LYS A 37 3.20 8.33 9.37
N LEU A 38 2.44 8.85 8.41
CA LEU A 38 1.51 8.06 7.61
C LEU A 38 2.27 7.03 6.77
N SER A 39 3.38 7.41 6.14
CA SER A 39 4.22 6.52 5.34
C SER A 39 4.78 5.37 6.18
N ASP A 40 5.21 5.64 7.42
CA ASP A 40 5.73 4.61 8.33
C ASP A 40 4.63 3.60 8.71
N LYS A 41 3.41 4.08 8.99
CA LYS A 41 2.26 3.21 9.28
C LYS A 41 1.83 2.39 8.07
N LYS A 42 1.79 3.00 6.88
CA LYS A 42 1.56 2.30 5.62
C LYS A 42 2.61 1.24 5.36
N TYR A 43 3.89 1.56 5.57
CA TYR A 43 4.99 0.60 5.42
C TYR A 43 4.78 -0.63 6.30
N SER A 44 4.50 -0.44 7.59
CA SER A 44 4.24 -1.55 8.52
C SER A 44 3.06 -2.42 8.06
N THR A 45 1.96 -1.78 7.66
CA THR A 45 0.74 -2.48 7.21
C THR A 45 1.00 -3.28 5.93
N TYR A 46 1.71 -2.68 4.96
CA TYR A 46 1.96 -3.29 3.66
C TYR A 46 3.07 -4.35 3.72
N HIS A 47 4.02 -4.19 4.64
CA HIS A 47 4.95 -5.24 4.99
C HIS A 47 4.18 -6.45 5.52
N GLU A 48 3.21 -6.25 6.41
CA GLU A 48 2.39 -7.34 6.96
C GLU A 48 1.57 -8.07 5.88
N ILE A 49 0.98 -7.33 4.92
CA ILE A 49 0.32 -7.91 3.74
C ILE A 49 1.27 -8.84 2.98
N LEU A 50 2.52 -8.42 2.76
CA LEU A 50 3.52 -9.25 2.09
C LEU A 50 3.91 -10.45 2.96
N THR A 51 4.14 -10.27 4.25
CA THR A 51 4.51 -11.36 5.15
C THR A 51 3.44 -12.44 5.18
N ILE A 52 2.16 -12.08 5.23
CA ILE A 52 1.05 -13.04 5.15
C ILE A 52 1.06 -13.77 3.79
N LEU A 53 1.28 -13.06 2.67
CA LEU A 53 1.41 -13.68 1.35
C LEU A 53 2.53 -14.75 1.33
N PHE A 54 3.72 -14.41 1.82
CA PHE A 54 4.85 -15.33 1.86
C PHE A 54 4.61 -16.51 2.79
N ASP A 55 4.00 -16.28 3.95
CA ASP A 55 3.65 -17.35 4.89
C ASP A 55 2.66 -18.35 4.29
N LEU A 56 1.63 -17.87 3.59
CA LEU A 56 0.67 -18.72 2.91
C LEU A 56 1.33 -19.53 1.79
N ILE A 57 2.28 -18.95 1.04
CA ILE A 57 3.02 -19.69 0.01
C ILE A 57 3.91 -20.75 0.64
N ASN A 58 4.66 -20.40 1.69
CA ASN A 58 5.48 -21.36 2.42
C ASN A 58 4.64 -22.50 3.00
N GLN A 59 3.41 -22.23 3.43
CA GLN A 59 2.45 -23.25 3.85
C GLN A 59 2.01 -24.14 2.69
N THR A 60 1.68 -23.59 1.53
CA THR A 60 1.34 -24.40 0.34
C THR A 60 2.51 -25.27 -0.13
N LYS A 61 3.76 -24.82 0.07
CA LYS A 61 4.98 -25.57 -0.26
C LYS A 61 5.45 -26.53 0.85
N GLY A 62 4.75 -26.59 1.98
CA GLY A 62 5.14 -27.41 3.13
C GLY A 62 6.43 -26.96 3.84
N LEU A 63 6.90 -25.73 3.58
CA LEU A 63 8.13 -25.17 4.16
C LEU A 63 7.91 -24.58 5.56
N LYS A 64 6.68 -24.16 5.87
CA LYS A 64 6.29 -23.58 7.16
C LYS A 64 4.83 -23.89 7.44
N THR A 65 4.49 -24.20 8.68
CA THR A 65 3.10 -24.29 9.13
C THR A 65 2.73 -23.05 9.92
N VAL A 66 1.65 -22.37 9.52
CA VAL A 66 1.06 -21.25 10.26
C VAL A 66 -0.37 -21.63 10.60
N SER A 67 -0.82 -21.37 11.83
CA SER A 67 -2.18 -21.70 12.23
C SER A 67 -3.19 -20.76 11.58
N GLU A 68 -4.39 -21.25 11.30
CA GLU A 68 -5.44 -20.41 10.71
C GLU A 68 -5.85 -19.26 11.62
N ASP A 69 -5.88 -19.50 12.94
CA ASP A 69 -6.18 -18.48 13.94
C ASP A 69 -5.14 -17.35 13.96
N GLU A 70 -3.85 -17.68 13.80
CA GLU A 70 -2.78 -16.69 13.71
C GLU A 70 -2.94 -15.83 12.45
N VAL A 71 -3.22 -16.46 11.30
CA VAL A 71 -3.48 -15.74 10.05
C VAL A 71 -4.70 -14.84 10.20
N LEU A 72 -5.80 -15.33 10.79
CA LEU A 72 -7.02 -14.54 10.98
C LEU A 72 -6.77 -13.31 11.87
N LYS A 73 -6.05 -13.48 12.97
CA LYS A 73 -5.68 -12.36 13.84
C LYS A 73 -4.89 -11.28 13.07
N ARG A 74 -3.89 -11.70 12.30
CA ARG A 74 -3.06 -10.79 11.50
C ARG A 74 -3.86 -10.09 10.40
N VAL A 75 -4.82 -10.80 9.79
CA VAL A 75 -5.78 -10.20 8.84
C VAL A 75 -6.61 -9.10 9.49
N MET A 76 -7.07 -9.31 10.72
CA MET A 76 -7.82 -8.29 11.47
C MET A 76 -6.96 -7.08 11.82
N ASP A 77 -5.70 -7.29 12.18
CA ASP A 77 -4.73 -6.20 12.40
C ASP A 77 -4.50 -5.39 11.11
N VAL A 78 -4.29 -6.07 9.97
CA VAL A 78 -4.18 -5.43 8.65
C VAL A 78 -5.46 -4.66 8.32
N LYS A 79 -6.65 -5.24 8.55
CA LYS A 79 -7.94 -4.56 8.31
C LYS A 79 -8.04 -3.26 9.09
N ARG A 80 -7.75 -3.30 10.40
CA ARG A 80 -7.74 -2.12 11.27
C ARG A 80 -6.81 -1.05 10.70
N ASP A 81 -5.57 -1.42 10.36
CA ASP A 81 -4.56 -0.47 9.94
C ASP A 81 -4.83 0.09 8.53
N LEU A 82 -5.41 -0.72 7.62
CA LEU A 82 -5.87 -0.27 6.31
C LEU A 82 -7.01 0.74 6.42
N ILE A 83 -7.98 0.53 7.30
CA ILE A 83 -9.08 1.49 7.51
C ILE A 83 -8.55 2.84 8.00
N LEU A 84 -7.51 2.83 8.85
CA LEU A 84 -6.92 4.05 9.41
C LEU A 84 -5.98 4.78 8.44
N TYR A 85 -5.16 4.03 7.69
CA TYR A 85 -4.00 4.58 6.98
C TYR A 85 -4.00 4.30 5.48
N GLY A 86 -4.75 3.31 5.01
CA GLY A 86 -4.82 2.93 3.60
C GLY A 86 -5.52 3.99 2.75
N ASN A 87 -5.28 3.94 1.44
CA ASN A 87 -6.08 4.72 0.49
C ASN A 87 -7.38 3.97 0.14
N ASP A 88 -8.36 4.70 -0.41
CA ASP A 88 -9.66 4.12 -0.78
C ASP A 88 -9.54 2.91 -1.70
N LYS A 89 -8.51 2.89 -2.58
CA LYS A 89 -8.33 1.82 -3.55
C LYS A 89 -7.97 0.49 -2.88
N ILE A 90 -7.03 0.50 -1.92
CA ILE A 90 -6.64 -0.73 -1.23
C ILE A 90 -7.72 -1.18 -0.25
N ILE A 91 -8.40 -0.23 0.42
CA ILE A 91 -9.50 -0.53 1.34
C ILE A 91 -10.65 -1.21 0.61
N LYS A 92 -11.11 -0.62 -0.51
CA LYS A 92 -12.18 -1.21 -1.34
C LYS A 92 -11.81 -2.61 -1.82
N LYS A 93 -10.58 -2.79 -2.31
CA LYS A 93 -10.11 -4.09 -2.78
C LYS A 93 -10.04 -5.13 -1.65
N PHE A 94 -9.70 -4.70 -0.43
CA PHE A 94 -9.70 -5.56 0.74
C PHE A 94 -11.11 -6.00 1.13
N PHE A 95 -12.10 -5.09 1.10
CA PHE A 95 -13.50 -5.44 1.36
C PHE A 95 -14.08 -6.37 0.29
N GLU A 96 -13.80 -6.11 -1.00
CA GLU A 96 -14.16 -7.03 -2.08
C GLU A 96 -13.59 -8.43 -1.85
N TRP A 97 -12.37 -8.54 -1.32
CA TRP A 97 -11.79 -9.83 -0.96
C TRP A 97 -12.53 -10.50 0.20
N GLU A 98 -12.83 -9.76 1.27
CA GLU A 98 -13.52 -10.28 2.46
C GLU A 98 -14.88 -10.90 2.08
N ASP A 99 -15.65 -10.23 1.24
CA ASP A 99 -16.95 -10.72 0.75
C ASP A 99 -16.83 -12.00 -0.10
N ASN A 100 -15.68 -12.21 -0.76
CA ASN A 100 -15.42 -13.33 -1.67
C ASN A 100 -14.78 -14.57 -0.99
N GLN A 101 -14.51 -14.54 0.31
CA GLN A 101 -13.88 -15.62 1.10
C GLN A 101 -14.65 -16.95 1.08
N LEU A 102 -15.92 -16.97 0.68
CA LEU A 102 -16.75 -18.19 0.60
C LEU A 102 -16.34 -19.19 -0.50
N LYS A 103 -15.28 -18.91 -1.29
CA LYS A 103 -14.93 -19.68 -2.48
C LYS A 103 -13.46 -20.13 -2.52
N GLN A 104 -12.93 -20.71 -1.43
CA GLN A 104 -11.78 -21.66 -1.28
C GLN A 104 -10.53 -21.64 -2.23
N GLY A 105 -10.34 -20.68 -3.14
CA GLY A 105 -9.24 -20.69 -4.12
C GLY A 105 -8.60 -19.32 -4.36
N TYR A 106 -8.93 -18.32 -3.54
CA TYR A 106 -8.57 -16.92 -3.82
C TYR A 106 -7.66 -16.27 -2.78
N ARG A 107 -7.13 -17.01 -1.80
CA ARG A 107 -6.26 -16.40 -0.77
C ARG A 107 -5.02 -15.76 -1.42
N LEU A 108 -4.20 -16.52 -2.13
CA LEU A 108 -2.92 -16.03 -2.65
C LEU A 108 -3.06 -14.93 -3.72
N TRP A 109 -4.01 -15.08 -4.65
CA TRP A 109 -4.26 -14.05 -5.68
C TRP A 109 -4.65 -12.71 -5.07
N ASN A 110 -5.57 -12.72 -4.12
CA ASN A 110 -6.04 -11.48 -3.49
C ASN A 110 -4.92 -10.80 -2.69
N TRP A 111 -4.09 -11.57 -1.99
CA TRP A 111 -2.90 -11.03 -1.32
C TRP A 111 -1.90 -10.42 -2.29
N ALA A 112 -1.66 -11.05 -3.45
CA ALA A 112 -0.78 -10.49 -4.47
C ALA A 112 -1.36 -9.22 -5.13
N GLU A 113 -2.68 -9.16 -5.34
CA GLU A 113 -3.36 -7.94 -5.80
C GLU A 113 -3.23 -6.80 -4.78
N LEU A 114 -3.45 -7.10 -3.49
CA LEU A 114 -3.26 -6.14 -2.41
C LEU A 114 -1.81 -5.65 -2.37
N ALA A 115 -0.83 -6.53 -2.51
CA ALA A 115 0.58 -6.16 -2.60
C ALA A 115 0.89 -5.26 -3.81
N ALA A 116 0.32 -5.55 -4.99
CA ALA A 116 0.49 -4.71 -6.17
C ALA A 116 -0.11 -3.31 -5.99
N ILE A 117 -1.26 -3.19 -5.33
CA ILE A 117 -1.87 -1.89 -5.00
C ILE A 117 -1.06 -1.16 -3.94
N ALA A 118 -0.63 -1.86 -2.88
CA ALA A 118 0.21 -1.32 -1.82
C ALA A 118 1.50 -0.69 -2.38
N ARG A 119 2.17 -1.36 -3.33
CA ARG A 119 3.35 -0.81 -4.02
C ARG A 119 3.07 0.52 -4.70
N LYS A 120 1.92 0.65 -5.36
CA LYS A 120 1.49 1.90 -6.03
C LYS A 120 1.19 3.00 -5.01
N ASP A 121 0.56 2.64 -3.89
CA ASP A 121 0.26 3.58 -2.81
C ASP A 121 1.53 4.08 -2.08
N MET A 122 2.57 3.24 -1.97
CA MET A 122 3.89 3.61 -1.43
C MET A 122 4.73 4.51 -2.34
N GLY A 123 4.16 5.08 -3.41
CA GLY A 123 4.84 6.02 -4.29
C GLY A 123 5.35 5.44 -5.61
N ASN A 124 5.27 4.12 -5.82
CA ASN A 124 5.63 3.50 -7.10
C ASN A 124 4.50 3.61 -8.13
N ARG A 125 4.03 4.83 -8.42
CA ARG A 125 2.83 5.09 -9.24
C ARG A 125 2.93 4.52 -10.67
N TRP A 126 4.15 4.46 -11.20
CA TRP A 126 4.45 4.02 -12.57
C TRP A 126 4.87 2.55 -12.67
N THR A 127 4.77 1.78 -11.59
CA THR A 127 5.12 0.35 -11.62
C THR A 127 4.21 -0.40 -12.58
N ARG A 128 4.83 -1.21 -13.45
CA ARG A 128 4.13 -2.17 -14.33
C ARG A 128 4.00 -3.56 -13.70
N ILE A 129 4.66 -3.79 -12.57
CA ILE A 129 4.58 -5.06 -11.81
C ILE A 129 3.12 -5.30 -11.39
N SER A 130 2.58 -6.42 -11.85
CA SER A 130 1.22 -6.89 -11.59
C SER A 130 1.19 -7.95 -10.47
N ALA A 131 -0.01 -8.33 -10.04
CA ALA A 131 -0.19 -9.46 -9.12
C ALA A 131 0.34 -10.78 -9.72
N ASP A 132 0.19 -10.95 -11.04
CA ASP A 132 0.70 -12.10 -11.81
C ASP A 132 2.23 -12.16 -11.75
N ASP A 133 2.91 -11.03 -11.94
CA ASP A 133 4.38 -10.95 -11.85
C ASP A 133 4.88 -11.25 -10.44
N ILE A 134 4.20 -10.73 -9.42
CA ILE A 134 4.51 -10.98 -8.01
C ILE A 134 4.36 -12.47 -7.73
N LEU A 135 3.22 -13.08 -8.05
CA LEU A 135 3.01 -14.49 -7.80
C LEU A 135 4.00 -15.36 -8.56
N ARG A 136 4.19 -15.13 -9.85
CA ARG A 136 5.16 -15.87 -10.67
C ARG A 136 6.55 -15.88 -10.03
N SER A 137 6.98 -14.76 -9.45
CA SER A 137 8.29 -14.67 -8.78
C SER A 137 8.44 -15.55 -7.54
N LEU A 138 7.33 -16.03 -6.98
CA LEU A 138 7.28 -16.84 -5.77
C LEU A 138 7.32 -18.34 -6.08
N PHE A 139 7.26 -18.74 -7.36
CA PHE A 139 7.40 -20.12 -7.82
C PHE A 139 8.78 -20.34 -8.45
N ASN A 140 9.29 -21.57 -8.33
CA ASN A 140 10.63 -21.89 -8.80
C ASN A 140 10.63 -22.17 -10.30
N ASP A 141 9.55 -22.79 -10.80
CA ASP A 141 9.40 -23.13 -12.21
C ASP A 141 8.14 -22.47 -12.82
N LYS A 142 8.22 -22.22 -14.13
CA LYS A 142 7.10 -21.63 -14.89
C LYS A 142 5.91 -22.59 -14.98
N THR A 143 6.15 -23.90 -15.04
CA THR A 143 5.10 -24.93 -15.11
C THR A 143 4.31 -24.98 -13.82
N GLU A 144 5.01 -24.99 -12.67
CA GLU A 144 4.43 -24.91 -11.32
C GLU A 144 3.49 -23.70 -11.20
N TYR A 145 3.93 -22.53 -11.68
CA TYR A 145 3.09 -21.33 -11.70
C TYR A 145 1.87 -21.46 -12.62
N ILE A 146 2.02 -22.07 -13.80
CA ILE A 146 0.93 -22.25 -14.75
C ILE A 146 -0.13 -23.21 -14.20
N GLU A 147 0.28 -24.32 -13.58
CA GLU A 147 -0.61 -25.27 -12.91
C GLU A 147 -1.41 -24.58 -11.80
N PHE A 148 -0.71 -23.85 -10.92
CA PHE A 148 -1.34 -23.03 -9.88
C PHE A 148 -2.35 -22.03 -10.48
N LYS A 149 -1.96 -21.31 -11.53
CA LYS A 149 -2.84 -20.32 -12.19
C LYS A 149 -4.07 -20.96 -12.81
N ASN A 150 -3.94 -22.15 -13.40
CA ASN A 150 -5.05 -22.87 -13.98
C ASN A 150 -6.04 -23.35 -12.92
N GLU A 151 -5.53 -23.87 -11.80
CA GLU A 151 -6.35 -24.41 -10.72
C GLU A 151 -7.10 -23.32 -9.94
N PHE A 152 -6.40 -22.22 -9.61
CA PHE A 152 -6.89 -21.23 -8.65
C PHE A 152 -7.41 -19.93 -9.28
N ILE A 153 -6.96 -19.56 -10.49
CA ILE A 153 -7.29 -18.26 -11.12
C ILE A 153 -8.24 -18.42 -12.32
N LEU A 154 -7.99 -19.37 -13.22
CA LEU A 154 -8.72 -19.48 -14.49
C LEU A 154 -9.98 -20.35 -14.44
N ARG A 155 -10.09 -21.29 -13.49
CA ARG A 155 -11.22 -22.25 -13.41
C ARG A 155 -12.53 -21.68 -12.86
N LYS A 156 -12.60 -20.40 -12.48
CA LYS A 156 -13.81 -19.76 -11.91
C LYS A 156 -14.33 -18.56 -12.70
N LYS A 157 -14.46 -18.70 -14.03
CA LYS A 157 -15.55 -17.97 -14.72
C LYS A 157 -16.81 -18.85 -14.69
N PRO A 158 -17.80 -18.59 -13.82
CA PRO A 158 -19.13 -19.11 -14.09
C PRO A 158 -19.57 -18.53 -15.44
N LYS A 159 -20.06 -19.42 -16.32
CA LYS A 159 -20.93 -18.99 -17.43
C LYS A 159 -22.19 -18.34 -16.85
#